data_AF-A0A8S3QYA2-F1
#
_entry.id   AF-A0A8S3QYA2-F1
#
_cell.length_a   1.000
_cell.length_b   1.000
_cell.length_c   1.000
_cell.angle_alpha   90.00
_cell.angle_beta   90.00
_cell.angle_gamma   90.00
#
_symmetry.space_group_name_H-M   'P 1'
#
loop_
_entity.id
_entity.type
_entity.pdbx_description
1 polymer ?
#
loop_
_entity_poly.entity_id
_entity_poly.type
_entity_poly.pdbx_seq_one_letter_code
_entity_poly.pdbx_strand_id
1 'polypeptide(L)'
;MESLLTAADTAYSRPSRMTMKYTKLHTGESNGNVDQELEAIALLESESESSGGEMYTEESKKKHFTVEEAVEAVGFGWFQIRLYFMCGLFTAADSLEMMLLAVISPVLRCEWGLEHFHVAFITTTLYMVTFWIGYYGLLTTFSPSYYWILFLRCLVGGGLAGSPQSFALMAEYLPAKYRAKMLILGSVPWAVGTIFEVTVAAFTIPTLGWRWLLVFSAAPSFIMLLILKFLPESARYLVAAGDKDGAIKILQKAAKVNRASLPEGSLVQSKVVQRGEFKDLFSSNYVGTTVMLWVLWFATAFSYYGMVLASTEILQKKKTGESCSCNLLNNDDYSTMILSSFGELIPLPVNMFLIDRVGRKKMGAFNMGGCAFFFMLLQIPMPQKALTAVMFCVRGFSSGMFNFVYIYSAEVYPTNIRTLGIGAASSWARVGAMVTPFVAQVLLDQSLTAAVWVYGCVCSVAAICAICLPIETMGRALPVS
;
A
#
# COMPACT_ATOMS: atom_id res chain seq x y z
N MET A 1 -49.99 -27.02 -15.73
CA MET A 1 -48.58 -26.91 -16.13
C MET A 1 -48.39 -26.48 -17.60
N GLU A 2 -49.47 -26.28 -18.37
CA GLU A 2 -49.44 -25.64 -19.71
C GLU A 2 -49.87 -24.16 -19.72
N SER A 3 -50.49 -23.64 -18.66
CA SER A 3 -50.99 -22.25 -18.59
C SER A 3 -49.97 -21.20 -18.13
N LEU A 4 -48.77 -21.61 -17.69
CA LEU A 4 -47.69 -20.70 -17.25
C LEU A 4 -46.64 -20.44 -18.35
N LEU A 5 -46.62 -21.26 -19.42
CA LEU A 5 -45.68 -21.08 -20.52
C LEU A 5 -46.19 -20.06 -21.56
N THR A 6 -47.50 -19.95 -21.76
CA THR A 6 -48.09 -19.01 -22.74
C THR A 6 -48.02 -17.54 -22.32
N ALA A 7 -47.90 -17.26 -21.02
CA ALA A 7 -47.77 -15.90 -20.48
C ALA A 7 -46.33 -15.36 -20.57
N ALA A 8 -45.32 -16.24 -20.66
CA ALA A 8 -43.93 -15.84 -20.80
C ALA A 8 -43.56 -15.43 -22.24
N ASP A 9 -44.20 -16.05 -23.25
CA ASP A 9 -43.90 -15.77 -24.66
C ASP A 9 -44.55 -14.47 -25.19
N THR A 10 -45.60 -13.97 -24.56
CA THR A 10 -46.27 -12.71 -24.99
C THR A 10 -45.66 -11.44 -24.36
N ALA A 11 -44.85 -11.56 -23.31
CA ALA A 11 -44.14 -10.42 -22.71
C ALA A 11 -42.87 -10.02 -23.51
N TYR A 12 -42.35 -10.91 -24.35
CA TYR A 12 -41.11 -10.69 -25.11
C TYR A 12 -41.28 -9.95 -26.45
N SER A 13 -42.52 -9.64 -26.88
CA SER A 13 -42.78 -9.09 -28.22
C SER A 13 -43.41 -7.70 -28.29
N ARG A 14 -43.65 -7.00 -27.17
CA ARG A 14 -44.23 -5.64 -27.22
C ARG A 14 -43.14 -4.57 -27.36
N PRO A 15 -43.10 -3.81 -28.46
CA PRO A 15 -42.13 -2.72 -28.61
C PRO A 15 -42.42 -1.62 -27.59
N SER A 16 -41.36 -1.04 -27.01
CA SER A 16 -41.49 0.11 -26.11
C SER A 16 -42.10 1.32 -26.82
N ARG A 17 -42.73 2.24 -26.07
CA ARG A 17 -43.31 3.51 -26.56
C ARG A 17 -42.32 4.35 -27.41
N MET A 18 -41.02 4.18 -27.16
CA MET A 18 -39.93 4.81 -27.90
C MET A 18 -39.71 4.18 -29.28
N THR A 19 -39.89 2.86 -29.41
CA THR A 19 -39.75 2.11 -30.67
C THR A 19 -40.88 2.45 -31.65
N MET A 20 -42.14 2.56 -31.20
CA MET A 20 -43.25 2.95 -32.07
C MET A 20 -43.21 4.42 -32.51
N LYS A 21 -42.78 5.35 -31.64
CA LYS A 21 -42.53 6.75 -32.04
C LYS A 21 -41.44 6.86 -33.11
N TYR A 22 -40.42 6.00 -33.03
CA TYR A 22 -39.35 5.91 -34.03
C TYR A 22 -39.89 5.43 -35.39
N THR A 23 -40.79 4.43 -35.41
CA THR A 23 -41.45 3.96 -36.63
C THR A 23 -42.33 5.06 -37.26
N LYS A 24 -43.11 5.80 -36.44
CA LYS A 24 -44.00 6.91 -36.89
C LYS A 24 -43.22 8.04 -37.58
N LEU A 25 -41.97 8.30 -37.16
CA LEU A 25 -41.09 9.31 -37.76
C LEU A 25 -40.44 8.87 -39.07
N HIS A 26 -40.33 7.56 -39.33
CA HIS A 26 -39.63 7.03 -40.50
C HIS A 26 -40.53 6.49 -41.62
N THR A 27 -41.77 6.09 -41.35
CA THR A 27 -42.65 5.48 -42.38
C THR A 27 -43.77 6.37 -42.90
N GLY A 28 -44.01 7.55 -42.33
CA GLY A 28 -44.94 8.54 -42.90
C GLY A 28 -46.40 8.08 -43.06
N GLU A 29 -46.82 6.99 -42.41
CA GLU A 29 -48.19 6.48 -42.48
C GLU A 29 -49.02 6.97 -41.28
N SER A 30 -49.99 7.84 -41.57
CA SER A 30 -51.07 8.22 -40.65
C SER A 30 -52.20 7.20 -40.79
N ASN A 31 -52.16 6.13 -40.00
CA ASN A 31 -53.28 5.20 -39.87
C ASN A 31 -53.89 5.30 -38.47
N GLY A 32 -55.18 5.68 -38.41
CA GLY A 32 -55.96 5.91 -37.18
C GLY A 32 -56.09 4.70 -36.24
N ASN A 33 -55.65 3.51 -36.65
CA ASN A 33 -55.65 2.30 -35.82
C ASN A 33 -54.56 2.34 -34.72
N VAL A 34 -53.44 3.02 -34.97
CA VAL A 34 -52.30 3.07 -34.03
C VAL A 34 -52.58 4.03 -32.88
N ASP A 35 -53.35 5.10 -33.13
CA ASP A 35 -53.73 6.05 -32.08
C ASP A 35 -54.77 5.46 -31.13
N GLN A 36 -55.68 4.59 -31.63
CA GLN A 36 -56.58 3.79 -30.77
C GLN A 36 -55.83 2.75 -29.93
N GLU A 37 -54.79 2.10 -30.47
CA GLU A 37 -53.95 1.19 -29.68
C GLU A 37 -53.14 1.93 -28.60
N LEU A 38 -52.64 3.14 -28.89
CA LEU A 38 -51.95 3.97 -27.91
C LEU A 38 -52.89 4.48 -26.79
N GLU A 39 -54.15 4.77 -27.11
CA GLU A 39 -55.17 5.17 -26.14
C GLU A 39 -55.62 3.99 -25.27
N ALA A 40 -55.77 2.80 -25.86
CA ALA A 40 -56.06 1.56 -25.13
C ALA A 40 -54.89 1.15 -24.21
N ILE A 41 -53.64 1.36 -24.62
CA ILE A 41 -52.46 1.13 -23.76
C ILE A 41 -52.39 2.16 -22.63
N ALA A 42 -52.73 3.44 -22.90
CA ALA A 42 -52.77 4.47 -21.86
C ALA A 42 -53.87 4.22 -20.81
N LEU A 43 -55.03 3.70 -21.24
CA LEU A 43 -56.10 3.30 -20.33
C LEU A 43 -55.69 2.08 -19.49
N LEU A 44 -55.03 1.08 -20.09
CA LEU A 44 -54.51 -0.09 -19.36
C LEU A 44 -53.37 0.28 -18.38
N GLU A 45 -52.50 1.25 -18.72
CA GLU A 45 -51.51 1.79 -17.79
C GLU A 45 -52.20 2.54 -16.63
N SER A 46 -53.25 3.32 -16.90
CA SER A 46 -54.01 4.03 -15.86
C SER A 46 -54.83 3.11 -14.94
N GLU A 47 -55.33 1.98 -15.45
CA GLU A 47 -55.98 0.94 -14.65
C GLU A 47 -54.96 0.11 -13.87
N SER A 48 -53.73 -0.08 -14.39
CA SER A 48 -52.63 -0.72 -13.66
C SER A 48 -52.09 0.15 -12.51
N GLU A 49 -52.10 1.47 -12.67
CA GLU A 49 -51.70 2.43 -11.63
C GLU A 49 -52.80 2.64 -10.56
N SER A 50 -54.08 2.46 -10.91
CA SER A 50 -55.19 2.65 -9.96
C SER A 50 -55.67 1.37 -9.25
N SER A 51 -55.40 0.18 -9.80
CA SER A 51 -55.80 -1.10 -9.19
C SER A 51 -54.63 -1.93 -8.61
N GLY A 52 -53.39 -1.43 -8.71
CA GLY A 52 -52.19 -2.02 -8.07
C GLY A 52 -51.75 -1.34 -6.76
N GLY A 53 -52.52 -0.36 -6.27
CA GLY A 53 -52.09 0.60 -5.26
C GLY A 53 -52.14 0.17 -3.79
N GLU A 54 -52.81 -0.93 -3.42
CA GLU A 54 -53.02 -1.26 -2.00
C GLU A 54 -52.95 -2.78 -1.71
N MET A 55 -51.93 -3.48 -2.21
CA MET A 55 -51.55 -4.78 -1.64
C MET A 55 -50.11 -5.23 -1.96
N TYR A 56 -49.16 -4.28 -2.05
CA TYR A 56 -47.72 -4.59 -2.17
C TYR A 56 -46.82 -3.60 -1.42
N THR A 57 -47.32 -3.01 -0.35
CA THR A 57 -46.54 -2.14 0.55
C THR A 57 -46.72 -2.61 1.97
N GLU A 58 -45.88 -3.56 2.40
CA GLU A 58 -45.32 -3.63 3.77
C GLU A 58 -44.53 -4.91 4.09
N GLU A 59 -44.31 -5.83 3.15
CA GLU A 59 -43.22 -6.81 3.31
C GLU A 59 -41.86 -6.18 2.96
N SER A 60 -41.30 -5.47 3.95
CA SER A 60 -39.87 -5.23 4.11
C SER A 60 -39.11 -4.87 2.81
N LYS A 61 -39.03 -3.58 2.48
CA LYS A 61 -37.78 -3.05 1.90
C LYS A 61 -36.70 -3.34 2.94
N LYS A 62 -36.11 -4.54 2.90
CA LYS A 62 -34.93 -4.86 3.69
C LYS A 62 -33.91 -3.82 3.29
N LYS A 63 -33.73 -2.81 4.12
CA LYS A 63 -32.60 -1.88 3.96
C LYS A 63 -31.38 -2.78 3.94
N HIS A 64 -30.56 -2.65 2.91
CA HIS A 64 -29.34 -3.42 2.76
C HIS A 64 -28.21 -2.43 2.89
N PHE A 65 -27.18 -2.79 3.65
CA PHE A 65 -25.97 -1.97 3.73
C PHE A 65 -24.75 -2.85 3.53
N THR A 66 -23.71 -2.26 2.96
CA THR A 66 -22.41 -2.87 2.70
C THR A 66 -21.44 -2.59 3.85
N VAL A 67 -20.30 -3.31 3.87
CA VAL A 67 -19.24 -3.03 4.85
C VAL A 67 -18.72 -1.60 4.70
N GLU A 68 -18.64 -1.10 3.47
CA GLU A 68 -18.23 0.28 3.18
C GLU A 68 -19.17 1.31 3.83
N GLU A 69 -20.48 1.18 3.63
CA GLU A 69 -21.47 2.09 4.20
C GLU A 69 -21.51 2.01 5.73
N ALA A 70 -21.29 0.82 6.30
CA ALA A 70 -21.14 0.65 7.73
C ALA A 70 -19.90 1.37 8.28
N VAL A 71 -18.74 1.24 7.62
CA VAL A 71 -17.51 1.93 8.01
C VAL A 71 -17.65 3.45 7.88
N GLU A 72 -18.35 3.93 6.85
CA GLU A 72 -18.64 5.36 6.70
C GLU A 72 -19.57 5.89 7.80
N ALA A 73 -20.64 5.16 8.13
CA ALA A 73 -21.56 5.52 9.20
C ALA A 73 -20.90 5.49 10.59
N VAL A 74 -19.99 4.53 10.83
CA VAL A 74 -19.19 4.43 12.07
C VAL A 74 -18.23 5.62 12.22
N GLY A 75 -17.82 6.22 11.11
CA GLY A 75 -16.95 7.39 11.11
C GLY A 75 -15.56 7.14 11.69
N PHE A 76 -14.79 8.22 11.86
CA PHE A 76 -13.45 8.17 12.43
C PHE A 76 -13.50 8.42 13.94
N GLY A 77 -12.91 7.51 14.75
CA GLY A 77 -12.91 7.63 16.20
C GLY A 77 -11.82 6.79 16.88
N TRP A 78 -12.02 6.52 18.18
CA TRP A 78 -11.05 5.81 19.02
C TRP A 78 -10.75 4.39 18.54
N PHE A 79 -11.68 3.74 17.84
CA PHE A 79 -11.44 2.42 17.27
C PHE A 79 -10.33 2.48 16.22
N GLN A 80 -10.38 3.44 15.29
CA GLN A 80 -9.38 3.61 14.25
C GLN A 80 -8.05 4.10 14.80
N ILE A 81 -8.05 4.95 15.84
CA ILE A 81 -6.82 5.37 16.52
C ILE A 81 -6.11 4.17 17.16
N ARG A 82 -6.85 3.32 17.88
CA ARG A 82 -6.29 2.08 18.46
C ARG A 82 -5.78 1.13 17.38
N LEU A 83 -6.54 0.95 16.30
CA LEU A 83 -6.14 0.11 15.17
C LEU A 83 -4.87 0.64 14.48
N TYR A 84 -4.76 1.97 14.35
CA TYR A 84 -3.57 2.63 13.82
C TYR A 84 -2.33 2.35 14.68
N PHE A 85 -2.42 2.45 16.00
CA PHE A 85 -1.28 2.11 16.87
C PHE A 85 -0.94 0.61 16.80
N MET A 86 -1.94 -0.27 16.76
CA MET A 86 -1.71 -1.71 16.64
C MET A 86 -1.07 -2.09 15.30
N CYS A 87 -1.59 -1.60 14.17
CA CYS A 87 -1.02 -1.86 12.85
C CYS A 87 0.32 -1.13 12.67
N GLY A 88 0.47 0.06 13.24
CA GLY A 88 1.71 0.83 13.20
C GLY A 88 2.87 0.13 13.92
N LEU A 89 2.61 -0.54 15.05
CA LEU A 89 3.65 -1.34 15.71
C LEU A 89 4.15 -2.49 14.84
N PHE A 90 3.27 -3.07 14.02
CA PHE A 90 3.66 -4.10 13.05
C PHE A 90 4.57 -3.51 11.96
N THR A 91 4.25 -2.33 11.43
CA THR A 91 5.05 -1.68 10.38
C THR A 91 6.34 -1.08 10.91
N ALA A 92 6.38 -0.72 12.19
CA ALA A 92 7.61 -0.40 12.91
C ALA A 92 8.51 -1.65 13.04
N ALA A 93 7.96 -2.81 13.41
CA ALA A 93 8.72 -4.06 13.48
C ALA A 93 9.28 -4.49 12.11
N ASP A 94 8.51 -4.29 11.02
CA ASP A 94 8.94 -4.52 9.63
C ASP A 94 10.15 -3.64 9.24
N SER A 95 10.19 -2.38 9.71
CA SER A 95 11.30 -1.46 9.42
C SER A 95 12.58 -1.79 10.19
N LEU A 96 12.48 -2.34 11.41
CA LEU A 96 13.63 -2.85 12.18
C LEU A 96 14.41 -3.88 11.37
N GLU A 97 13.70 -4.85 10.79
CA GLU A 97 14.30 -5.96 10.02
C GLU A 97 14.90 -5.49 8.67
N MET A 98 14.29 -4.50 8.02
CA MET A 98 14.81 -3.91 6.78
C MET A 98 16.10 -3.11 6.99
N MET A 99 16.23 -2.41 8.12
CA MET A 99 17.47 -1.72 8.51
C MET A 99 18.57 -2.73 8.91
N LEU A 100 18.18 -3.84 9.53
CA LEU A 100 19.08 -4.94 9.88
C LEU A 100 19.68 -5.65 8.64
N LEU A 101 18.92 -5.76 7.55
CA LEU A 101 19.41 -6.24 6.25
C LEU A 101 20.40 -5.25 5.60
N ALA A 102 20.28 -3.97 5.91
CA ALA A 102 21.17 -2.95 5.37
C ALA A 102 22.61 -3.05 5.93
N VAL A 103 22.77 -3.54 7.15
CA VAL A 103 24.09 -3.64 7.78
C VAL A 103 24.89 -4.87 7.29
N ILE A 104 24.23 -5.85 6.66
CA ILE A 104 24.82 -7.19 6.39
C ILE A 104 24.83 -7.55 4.88
N SER A 105 24.30 -6.67 4.02
CA SER A 105 24.05 -6.94 2.59
C SER A 105 25.23 -7.18 1.61
N PRO A 106 26.54 -7.01 1.88
CA PRO A 106 27.52 -7.10 0.79
C PRO A 106 27.77 -8.50 0.22
N VAL A 107 27.30 -9.59 0.86
CA VAL A 107 28.00 -10.88 0.72
C VAL A 107 27.23 -12.02 0.01
N LEU A 108 25.92 -11.97 -0.29
CA LEU A 108 25.26 -13.10 -1.01
C LEU A 108 24.23 -12.75 -2.06
N ARG A 109 24.70 -12.69 -3.29
CA ARG A 109 23.86 -12.97 -4.45
C ARG A 109 24.51 -14.05 -5.28
N CYS A 110 24.14 -15.30 -5.04
CA CYS A 110 24.07 -16.38 -6.02
C CYS A 110 23.33 -17.57 -5.36
N GLU A 111 22.71 -18.42 -6.17
CA GLU A 111 22.09 -19.72 -5.80
C GLU A 111 20.62 -19.82 -5.33
N TRP A 112 19.68 -19.59 -6.27
CA TRP A 112 18.61 -20.57 -6.59
C TRP A 112 17.30 -20.63 -5.79
N GLY A 113 16.19 -20.30 -6.47
CA GLY A 113 14.85 -20.22 -5.89
C GLY A 113 13.95 -21.47 -5.97
N LEU A 114 12.63 -21.17 -5.85
CA LEU A 114 11.40 -22.00 -5.81
C LEU A 114 10.93 -22.41 -4.40
N GLU A 115 9.66 -22.70 -4.09
CA GLU A 115 8.30 -22.21 -4.47
C GLU A 115 7.29 -22.75 -3.40
N HIS A 116 5.98 -22.41 -3.47
CA HIS A 116 5.07 -22.14 -2.33
C HIS A 116 3.82 -23.04 -2.13
N PHE A 117 3.25 -23.03 -0.90
CA PHE A 117 1.90 -23.49 -0.53
C PHE A 117 1.16 -22.41 0.30
N HIS A 118 -0.01 -21.91 -0.16
CA HIS A 118 -0.69 -20.72 0.39
C HIS A 118 -2.23 -20.82 0.31
N VAL A 119 -2.96 -21.08 1.40
CA VAL A 119 -4.44 -20.80 1.41
C VAL A 119 -5.04 -20.40 2.78
N ALA A 120 -4.42 -20.62 3.94
CA ALA A 120 -5.00 -20.19 5.24
C ALA A 120 -4.39 -18.86 5.72
N PHE A 121 -4.51 -17.77 4.95
CA PHE A 121 -3.38 -16.83 4.80
C PHE A 121 -3.58 -15.32 5.12
N ILE A 122 -4.48 -14.90 6.03
CA ILE A 122 -4.61 -13.45 6.34
C ILE A 122 -4.34 -13.10 7.81
N THR A 123 -5.15 -13.53 8.78
CA THR A 123 -4.86 -13.28 10.21
C THR A 123 -3.88 -14.29 10.79
N THR A 124 -4.09 -15.57 10.51
CA THR A 124 -3.08 -16.62 10.65
C THR A 124 -1.78 -16.27 9.93
N THR A 125 -1.82 -15.54 8.81
CA THR A 125 -0.61 -15.04 8.16
C THR A 125 0.05 -13.93 8.93
N LEU A 126 -0.66 -12.94 9.45
CA LEU A 126 -0.02 -11.94 10.31
C LEU A 126 0.65 -12.59 11.52
N TYR A 127 -0.02 -13.53 12.18
CA TYR A 127 0.57 -14.31 13.28
C TYR A 127 1.76 -15.16 12.84
N MET A 128 1.61 -15.93 11.77
CA MET A 128 2.64 -16.80 11.23
C MET A 128 3.84 -15.97 10.78
N VAL A 129 3.62 -14.85 10.09
CA VAL A 129 4.65 -13.93 9.60
C VAL A 129 5.39 -13.27 10.76
N THR A 130 4.69 -12.70 11.74
CA THR A 130 5.35 -12.08 12.91
C THR A 130 6.13 -13.12 13.71
N PHE A 131 5.57 -14.32 13.90
CA PHE A 131 6.24 -15.41 14.60
C PHE A 131 7.44 -15.91 13.80
N TRP A 132 7.30 -16.07 12.49
CA TRP A 132 8.33 -16.50 11.56
C TRP A 132 9.51 -15.52 11.56
N ILE A 133 9.23 -14.22 11.42
CA ILE A 133 10.23 -13.15 11.49
C ILE A 133 10.94 -13.19 12.85
N GLY A 134 10.21 -13.17 13.96
CA GLY A 134 10.80 -13.17 15.31
C GLY A 134 11.60 -14.43 15.62
N TYR A 135 11.11 -15.61 15.22
CA TYR A 135 11.76 -16.90 15.46
C TYR A 135 13.06 -17.03 14.66
N TYR A 136 13.04 -16.79 13.34
CA TYR A 136 14.24 -16.89 12.52
C TYR A 136 15.21 -15.72 12.73
N GLY A 137 14.69 -14.54 13.09
CA GLY A 137 15.49 -13.40 13.55
C GLY A 137 16.28 -13.74 14.81
N LEU A 138 15.63 -14.32 15.82
CA LEU A 138 16.29 -14.75 17.06
C LEU A 138 17.25 -15.93 16.83
N LEU A 139 16.89 -16.90 15.98
CA LEU A 139 17.80 -18.00 15.63
C LEU A 139 19.10 -17.48 15.00
N THR A 140 19.06 -16.34 14.30
CA THR A 140 20.25 -15.73 13.70
C THR A 140 21.31 -15.40 14.75
N THR A 141 20.92 -15.09 16.00
CA THR A 141 21.84 -14.85 17.12
C THR A 141 22.75 -16.04 17.41
N PHE A 142 22.24 -17.26 17.25
CA PHE A 142 22.94 -18.50 17.57
C PHE A 142 23.71 -19.08 16.37
N SER A 143 23.78 -18.35 15.27
CA SER A 143 24.48 -18.79 14.06
C SER A 143 25.98 -19.07 14.35
N PRO A 144 26.46 -20.30 14.09
CA PRO A 144 27.85 -20.67 14.31
C PRO A 144 28.76 -20.31 13.13
N SER A 145 28.16 -20.06 11.95
CA SER A 145 28.86 -19.73 10.72
C SER A 145 28.07 -18.69 9.96
N TYR A 146 28.79 -17.93 9.13
CA TYR A 146 28.24 -16.97 8.20
C TYR A 146 27.09 -17.58 7.37
N TYR A 147 27.23 -18.79 6.79
CA TYR A 147 26.16 -19.42 5.99
C TYR A 147 24.83 -19.60 6.74
N TRP A 148 24.87 -19.87 8.04
CA TRP A 148 23.68 -20.01 8.87
C TRP A 148 22.94 -18.68 9.03
N ILE A 149 23.66 -17.56 9.15
CA ILE A 149 23.03 -16.22 9.19
C ILE A 149 22.19 -16.01 7.95
N LEU A 150 22.66 -16.45 6.79
CA LEU A 150 22.12 -16.10 5.48
C LEU A 150 20.89 -16.93 5.18
N PHE A 151 20.96 -18.22 5.49
CA PHE A 151 19.80 -19.10 5.47
C PHE A 151 18.70 -18.55 6.36
N LEU A 152 19.00 -18.25 7.62
CA LEU A 152 18.02 -17.73 8.58
C LEU A 152 17.46 -16.37 8.15
N ARG A 153 18.28 -15.48 7.56
CA ARG A 153 17.81 -14.19 7.04
C ARG A 153 17.02 -14.29 5.75
N CYS A 154 17.28 -15.28 4.91
CA CYS A 154 16.42 -15.59 3.78
C CYS A 154 15.02 -16.00 4.27
N LEU A 155 14.94 -16.82 5.33
CA LEU A 155 13.68 -17.18 5.96
C LEU A 155 12.98 -15.93 6.54
N VAL A 156 13.69 -15.05 7.25
CA VAL A 156 13.12 -13.76 7.71
C VAL A 156 12.56 -12.94 6.54
N GLY A 157 13.31 -12.83 5.43
CA GLY A 157 12.87 -12.13 4.22
C GLY A 157 11.58 -12.68 3.61
N GLY A 158 11.40 -14.00 3.62
CA GLY A 158 10.15 -14.65 3.24
C GLY A 158 8.96 -14.25 4.12
N GLY A 159 9.19 -14.06 5.43
CA GLY A 159 8.20 -13.52 6.35
C GLY A 159 7.77 -12.09 5.99
N LEU A 160 8.72 -11.20 5.65
CA LEU A 160 8.43 -9.80 5.32
C LEU A 160 7.50 -9.64 4.11
N ALA A 161 7.40 -10.63 3.22
CA ALA A 161 6.43 -10.61 2.12
C ALA A 161 4.97 -10.57 2.59
N GLY A 162 4.70 -11.08 3.80
CA GLY A 162 3.40 -11.02 4.46
C GLY A 162 3.20 -9.80 5.36
N SER A 163 4.09 -8.80 5.30
CA SER A 163 3.97 -7.57 6.07
C SER A 163 2.85 -6.60 5.61
N PRO A 164 2.57 -6.44 4.29
CA PRO A 164 1.58 -5.47 3.80
C PRO A 164 0.13 -5.76 4.23
N GLN A 165 -0.16 -6.95 4.73
CA GLN A 165 -1.47 -7.38 5.23
C GLN A 165 -1.94 -6.48 6.39
N SER A 166 -1.03 -5.99 7.22
CA SER A 166 -1.33 -5.07 8.32
C SER A 166 -1.87 -3.72 7.81
N PHE A 167 -1.22 -3.17 6.78
CA PHE A 167 -1.66 -1.97 6.08
C PHE A 167 -3.02 -2.18 5.39
N ALA A 168 -3.24 -3.34 4.77
CA ALA A 168 -4.51 -3.66 4.12
C ALA A 168 -5.66 -3.70 5.14
N LEU A 169 -5.49 -4.39 6.27
CA LEU A 169 -6.48 -4.45 7.34
C LEU A 169 -6.80 -3.07 7.90
N MET A 170 -5.78 -2.23 8.13
CA MET A 170 -5.97 -0.85 8.56
C MET A 170 -6.80 -0.06 7.53
N ALA A 171 -6.51 -0.21 6.23
CA ALA A 171 -7.21 0.50 5.17
C ALA A 171 -8.71 0.16 5.10
N GLU A 172 -9.10 -1.07 5.41
CA GLU A 172 -10.49 -1.52 5.38
C GLU A 172 -11.38 -0.81 6.40
N TYR A 173 -10.87 -0.55 7.60
CA TYR A 173 -11.60 0.08 8.70
C TYR A 173 -11.56 1.62 8.69
N LEU A 174 -10.86 2.21 7.71
CA LEU A 174 -10.76 3.66 7.55
C LEU A 174 -11.87 4.23 6.63
N PRO A 175 -12.62 5.25 7.08
CA PRO A 175 -13.56 5.98 6.22
C PRO A 175 -12.86 6.65 5.04
N ALA A 176 -13.53 6.73 3.88
CA ALA A 176 -12.94 7.23 2.63
C ALA A 176 -12.27 8.61 2.77
N LYS A 177 -12.91 9.54 3.49
CA LYS A 177 -12.42 10.91 3.73
C LYS A 177 -11.05 10.97 4.42
N TYR A 178 -10.75 10.03 5.33
CA TYR A 178 -9.52 10.04 6.14
C TYR A 178 -8.52 8.97 5.70
N ARG A 179 -8.92 8.04 4.83
CA ARG A 179 -8.12 6.89 4.40
C ARG A 179 -6.75 7.31 3.86
N ALA A 180 -6.70 8.22 2.88
CA ALA A 180 -5.42 8.65 2.28
C ALA A 180 -4.48 9.28 3.32
N LYS A 181 -5.01 10.15 4.19
CA LYS A 181 -4.25 10.84 5.24
C LYS A 181 -3.67 9.86 6.27
N MET A 182 -4.47 8.88 6.67
CA MET A 182 -4.03 7.85 7.62
C MET A 182 -3.04 6.86 7.03
N LEU A 183 -3.14 6.55 5.74
CA LEU A 183 -2.15 5.72 5.06
C LEU A 183 -0.78 6.42 4.98
N ILE A 184 -0.74 7.74 4.71
CA ILE A 184 0.49 8.54 4.79
C ILE A 184 1.06 8.52 6.21
N LEU A 185 0.22 8.71 7.24
CA LEU A 185 0.65 8.62 8.64
C LEU A 185 1.22 7.24 8.99
N GLY A 186 0.84 6.18 8.28
CA GLY A 186 1.43 4.84 8.40
C GLY A 186 2.95 4.77 8.12
N SER A 187 3.56 5.82 7.55
CA SER A 187 5.03 5.96 7.44
C SER A 187 5.70 6.40 8.75
N VAL A 188 4.95 6.97 9.71
CA VAL A 188 5.49 7.40 11.00
C VAL A 188 5.98 6.20 11.83
N PRO A 189 5.20 5.12 12.01
CA PRO A 189 5.69 3.95 12.73
C PRO A 189 6.91 3.31 12.06
N TRP A 190 6.97 3.30 10.72
CA TRP A 190 8.15 2.84 9.98
C TRP A 190 9.41 3.63 10.39
N ALA A 191 9.34 4.96 10.37
CA ALA A 191 10.46 5.81 10.76
C ALA A 191 10.82 5.68 12.26
N VAL A 192 9.82 5.50 13.13
CA VAL A 192 10.04 5.24 14.56
C VAL A 192 10.81 3.93 14.76
N GLY A 193 10.45 2.86 14.03
CA GLY A 193 11.21 1.61 14.06
C GLY A 193 12.65 1.84 13.61
N THR A 194 12.88 2.52 12.50
CA THR A 194 14.25 2.82 12.02
C THR A 194 15.09 3.56 13.07
N ILE A 195 14.53 4.57 13.74
CA ILE A 195 15.22 5.31 14.79
C ILE A 195 15.49 4.43 16.01
N PHE A 196 14.52 3.60 16.39
CA PHE A 196 14.68 2.64 17.48
C PHE A 196 15.83 1.66 17.20
N GLU A 197 15.88 1.06 16.00
CA GLU A 197 16.93 0.10 15.62
C GLU A 197 18.33 0.72 15.72
N VAL A 198 18.52 1.91 15.14
CA VAL A 198 19.82 2.59 15.18
C VAL A 198 20.20 2.97 16.61
N THR A 199 19.22 3.34 17.44
CA THR A 199 19.45 3.65 18.86
C THR A 199 19.88 2.41 19.64
N VAL A 200 19.19 1.28 19.47
CA VAL A 200 19.57 0.00 20.09
C VAL A 200 20.95 -0.41 19.61
N ALA A 201 21.24 -0.28 18.30
CA ALA A 201 22.56 -0.58 17.73
C ALA A 201 23.68 0.28 18.35
N ALA A 202 23.44 1.57 18.56
CA ALA A 202 24.42 2.49 19.16
C ALA A 202 24.85 2.07 20.57
N PHE A 203 23.92 1.54 21.38
CA PHE A 203 24.23 1.07 22.73
C PHE A 203 24.80 -0.35 22.75
N THR A 204 24.29 -1.23 21.89
CA THR A 204 24.55 -2.67 21.99
C THR A 204 25.79 -3.12 21.23
N ILE A 205 26.04 -2.60 20.02
CA ILE A 205 27.19 -3.01 19.21
C ILE A 205 28.52 -2.73 19.93
N PRO A 206 28.77 -1.55 20.53
CA PRO A 206 30.05 -1.27 21.18
C PRO A 206 30.25 -2.00 22.52
N THR A 207 29.17 -2.42 23.20
CA THR A 207 29.25 -2.95 24.58
C THR A 207 29.04 -4.47 24.65
N LEU A 208 28.00 -4.97 23.99
CA LEU A 208 27.52 -6.36 24.06
C LEU A 208 27.77 -7.13 22.75
N GLY A 209 28.04 -6.42 21.66
CA GLY A 209 28.26 -6.97 20.33
C GLY A 209 26.98 -7.24 19.55
N TRP A 210 27.14 -7.59 18.27
CA TRP A 210 26.06 -7.69 17.28
C TRP A 210 25.00 -8.78 17.61
N ARG A 211 25.37 -9.83 18.35
CA ARG A 211 24.43 -10.91 18.72
C ARG A 211 23.29 -10.40 19.60
N TRP A 212 23.60 -9.52 20.54
CA TRP A 212 22.59 -8.94 21.44
C TRP A 212 21.70 -7.93 20.74
N LEU A 213 22.23 -7.21 19.73
CA LEU A 213 21.40 -6.38 18.87
C LEU A 213 20.24 -7.21 18.29
N LEU A 214 20.52 -8.38 17.71
CA LEU A 214 19.49 -9.27 17.14
C LEU A 214 18.45 -9.72 18.16
N VAL A 215 18.87 -9.99 19.41
CA VAL A 215 17.96 -10.36 20.49
C VAL A 215 17.02 -9.21 20.82
N PHE A 216 17.56 -7.99 20.94
CA PHE A 216 16.76 -6.81 21.24
C PHE A 216 15.85 -6.39 20.07
N SER A 217 16.29 -6.55 18.83
CA SER A 217 15.48 -6.29 17.63
C SER A 217 14.35 -7.31 17.45
N ALA A 218 14.54 -8.57 17.89
CA ALA A 218 13.50 -9.59 17.86
C ALA A 218 12.42 -9.41 18.96
N ALA A 219 12.75 -8.74 20.07
CA ALA A 219 11.83 -8.59 21.21
C ALA A 219 10.51 -7.87 20.86
N PRO A 220 10.49 -6.73 20.12
CA PRO A 220 9.26 -6.11 19.64
C PRO A 220 8.37 -7.06 18.83
N SER A 221 8.95 -7.93 18.00
CA SER A 221 8.19 -8.91 17.20
C SER A 221 7.42 -9.90 18.09
N PHE A 222 8.02 -10.38 19.19
CA PHE A 222 7.33 -11.25 20.15
C PHE A 222 6.26 -10.52 20.97
N ILE A 223 6.51 -9.27 21.36
CA ILE A 223 5.50 -8.43 22.02
C ILE A 223 4.29 -8.25 21.09
N MET A 224 4.53 -8.09 19.79
CA MET A 224 3.47 -7.92 18.80
C MET A 224 2.55 -9.15 18.70
N LEU A 225 3.06 -10.37 18.88
CA LEU A 225 2.23 -11.59 18.91
C LEU A 225 1.16 -11.55 20.01
N LEU A 226 1.45 -10.91 21.14
CA LEU A 226 0.47 -10.72 22.22
C LEU A 226 -0.61 -9.71 21.82
N ILE A 227 -0.22 -8.67 21.08
CA ILE A 227 -1.11 -7.58 20.64
C ILE A 227 -2.05 -8.05 19.53
N LEU A 228 -1.61 -8.95 18.64
CA LEU A 228 -2.42 -9.50 17.56
C LEU A 228 -3.74 -10.13 18.05
N LYS A 229 -3.81 -10.59 19.32
CA LYS A 229 -5.04 -11.18 19.91
C LYS A 229 -6.18 -10.17 20.04
N PHE A 230 -5.84 -8.90 20.06
CA PHE A 230 -6.80 -7.81 20.19
C PHE A 230 -7.19 -7.22 18.82
N LEU A 231 -6.55 -7.66 17.74
CA LEU A 231 -6.81 -7.18 16.39
C LEU A 231 -8.13 -7.77 15.88
N PRO A 232 -9.07 -6.93 15.38
CA PRO A 232 -10.30 -7.43 14.79
C PRO A 232 -10.02 -8.14 13.47
N GLU A 233 -10.70 -9.25 13.23
CA GLU A 233 -10.73 -9.93 11.92
C GLU A 233 -11.33 -8.99 10.85
N SER A 234 -11.00 -9.16 9.56
CA SER A 234 -11.55 -8.29 8.51
C SER A 234 -13.07 -8.51 8.33
N ALA A 235 -13.85 -7.44 8.47
CA ALA A 235 -15.30 -7.49 8.26
C ALA A 235 -15.65 -7.83 6.80
N ARG A 236 -14.84 -7.40 5.83
CA ARG A 236 -15.01 -7.76 4.41
C ARG A 236 -14.75 -9.25 4.17
N TYR A 237 -13.70 -9.78 4.78
CA TYR A 237 -13.38 -11.20 4.72
C TYR A 237 -14.51 -12.04 5.32
N LEU A 238 -15.02 -11.70 6.51
CA LEU A 238 -16.09 -12.45 7.17
C LEU A 238 -17.36 -12.51 6.32
N VAL A 239 -17.76 -11.40 5.70
CA VAL A 239 -18.89 -11.38 4.76
C VAL A 239 -18.65 -12.27 3.54
N ALA A 240 -17.43 -12.23 2.97
CA ALA A 240 -17.06 -13.05 1.81
C ALA A 240 -16.94 -14.55 2.16
N ALA A 241 -16.55 -14.88 3.38
CA ALA A 241 -16.49 -16.23 3.92
C ALA A 241 -17.88 -16.79 4.30
N GLY A 242 -18.93 -15.97 4.22
CA GLY A 242 -20.30 -16.33 4.57
C GLY A 242 -20.68 -16.09 6.05
N ASP A 243 -19.72 -15.71 6.90
CA ASP A 243 -19.95 -15.38 8.32
C ASP A 243 -20.39 -13.92 8.50
N LYS A 244 -21.64 -13.64 8.12
CA LYS A 244 -22.24 -12.29 8.26
C LYS A 244 -22.43 -11.89 9.73
N ASP A 245 -22.70 -12.84 10.60
CA ASP A 245 -22.94 -12.58 12.02
C ASP A 245 -21.64 -12.15 12.74
N GLY A 246 -20.51 -12.80 12.42
CA GLY A 246 -19.19 -12.38 12.84
C GLY A 246 -18.86 -10.96 12.38
N ALA A 247 -19.12 -10.65 11.11
CA ALA A 247 -18.89 -9.32 10.55
C ALA A 247 -19.72 -8.24 11.27
N ILE A 248 -21.01 -8.49 11.52
CA ILE A 248 -21.90 -7.56 12.23
C ILE A 248 -21.40 -7.33 13.66
N LYS A 249 -20.98 -8.38 14.39
CA LYS A 249 -20.44 -8.23 15.76
C LYS A 249 -19.23 -7.30 15.81
N ILE A 250 -18.31 -7.43 14.84
CA ILE A 250 -17.12 -6.56 14.76
C ILE A 250 -17.51 -5.13 14.42
N LEU A 251 -18.41 -4.93 13.45
CA LEU A 251 -18.91 -3.61 13.07
C LEU A 251 -19.66 -2.93 14.22
N GLN A 252 -20.46 -3.67 15.00
CA GLN A 252 -21.15 -3.17 16.19
C GLN A 252 -20.17 -2.78 17.29
N LYS A 253 -19.10 -3.57 17.50
CA LYS A 253 -18.03 -3.24 18.44
C LYS A 253 -17.33 -1.94 18.03
N ALA A 254 -17.03 -1.77 16.74
CA ALA A 254 -16.45 -0.54 16.21
C ALA A 254 -17.39 0.66 16.41
N ALA A 255 -18.68 0.51 16.08
CA ALA A 255 -19.72 1.51 16.28
C ALA A 255 -19.83 1.94 17.75
N LYS A 256 -19.87 0.97 18.69
CA LYS A 256 -19.95 1.23 20.13
C LYS A 256 -18.73 2.00 20.65
N VAL A 257 -17.53 1.66 20.20
CA VAL A 257 -16.29 2.37 20.60
C VAL A 257 -16.28 3.80 20.06
N ASN A 258 -16.79 4.00 18.85
CA ASN A 258 -16.88 5.32 18.22
C ASN A 258 -18.11 6.13 18.64
N ARG A 259 -18.99 5.57 19.48
CA ARG A 259 -20.30 6.17 19.85
C ARG A 259 -21.15 6.49 18.62
N ALA A 260 -21.07 5.64 17.60
CA ALA A 260 -21.87 5.70 16.38
C ALA A 260 -22.87 4.55 16.33
N SER A 261 -23.88 4.66 15.46
CA SER A 261 -24.81 3.59 15.15
C SER A 261 -24.54 3.02 13.75
N LEU A 262 -24.81 1.73 13.57
CA LEU A 262 -24.77 1.13 12.24
C LEU A 262 -26.01 1.54 11.43
N PRO A 263 -25.92 1.56 10.09
CA PRO A 263 -27.07 1.73 9.22
C PRO A 263 -28.13 0.66 9.50
N GLU A 264 -29.41 1.03 9.38
CA GLU A 264 -30.50 0.06 9.46
C GLU A 264 -30.44 -0.88 8.26
N GLY A 265 -30.55 -2.19 8.50
CA GLY A 265 -30.63 -3.16 7.42
C GLY A 265 -29.95 -4.50 7.68
N SER A 266 -29.86 -5.32 6.62
CA SER A 266 -29.05 -6.54 6.62
C SER A 266 -27.76 -6.34 5.84
N LEU A 267 -26.67 -6.88 6.38
CA LEU A 267 -25.34 -6.80 5.78
C LEU A 267 -25.29 -7.64 4.49
N VAL A 268 -24.96 -6.98 3.38
CA VAL A 268 -24.83 -7.62 2.07
C VAL A 268 -23.41 -7.48 1.57
N GLN A 269 -22.94 -8.50 0.86
CA GLN A 269 -21.66 -8.44 0.17
C GLN A 269 -21.75 -7.42 -0.96
N SER A 270 -20.73 -6.56 -1.08
CA SER A 270 -20.64 -5.64 -2.21
C SER A 270 -20.60 -6.43 -3.53
N LYS A 271 -21.21 -5.88 -4.59
CA LYS A 271 -21.28 -6.52 -5.91
C LYS A 271 -19.86 -6.89 -6.35
N VAL A 272 -19.59 -8.17 -6.56
CA VAL A 272 -18.27 -8.65 -6.98
C VAL A 272 -18.02 -8.11 -8.39
N VAL A 273 -17.21 -7.07 -8.50
CA VAL A 273 -16.70 -6.59 -9.78
C VAL A 273 -15.78 -7.68 -10.31
N GLN A 274 -16.00 -8.14 -11.55
CA GLN A 274 -15.12 -9.12 -12.16
C GLN A 274 -13.69 -8.59 -12.16
N ARG A 275 -12.76 -9.39 -11.62
CA ARG A 275 -11.34 -9.03 -11.60
C ARG A 275 -10.82 -9.05 -13.03
N GLY A 276 -10.09 -8.00 -13.40
CA GLY A 276 -9.43 -7.99 -14.70
C GLY A 276 -8.25 -8.96 -14.73
N GLU A 277 -7.78 -9.25 -15.93
CA GLU A 277 -6.61 -10.10 -16.15
C GLU A 277 -5.32 -9.30 -16.06
N PHE A 278 -4.19 -9.97 -15.81
CA PHE A 278 -2.87 -9.31 -15.80
C PHE A 278 -2.55 -8.63 -17.15
N LYS A 279 -3.10 -9.16 -18.26
CA LYS A 279 -2.96 -8.58 -19.61
C LYS A 279 -3.60 -7.19 -19.73
N ASP A 280 -4.60 -6.88 -18.91
CA ASP A 280 -5.31 -5.59 -18.96
C ASP A 280 -4.40 -4.42 -18.56
N LEU A 281 -3.34 -4.68 -17.79
CA LEU A 281 -2.31 -3.69 -17.45
C LEU A 281 -1.50 -3.22 -18.66
N PHE A 282 -1.44 -4.04 -19.71
CA PHE A 282 -0.74 -3.76 -20.97
C PHE A 282 -1.70 -3.33 -22.09
N SER A 283 -2.97 -3.07 -21.77
CA SER A 283 -3.89 -2.48 -22.73
C SER A 283 -3.39 -1.10 -23.19
N SER A 284 -3.77 -0.69 -24.40
CA SER A 284 -3.31 0.56 -25.01
C SER A 284 -3.56 1.81 -24.14
N ASN A 285 -4.54 1.75 -23.24
CA ASN A 285 -4.90 2.85 -22.34
C ASN A 285 -4.00 2.93 -21.10
N TYR A 286 -3.39 1.81 -20.67
CA TYR A 286 -2.66 1.73 -19.40
C TYR A 286 -1.18 1.39 -19.55
N VAL A 287 -0.73 0.81 -20.67
CA VAL A 287 0.66 0.33 -20.84
C VAL A 287 1.71 1.41 -20.53
N GLY A 288 1.53 2.64 -21.01
CA GLY A 288 2.44 3.74 -20.74
C GLY A 288 2.49 4.10 -19.25
N THR A 289 1.32 4.16 -18.60
CA THR A 289 1.20 4.42 -17.17
C THR A 289 1.81 3.30 -16.32
N THR A 290 1.55 2.04 -16.70
CA THR A 290 2.06 0.85 -16.00
C THR A 290 3.57 0.81 -16.03
N VAL A 291 4.19 0.98 -17.20
CA VAL A 291 5.65 0.98 -17.35
C VAL A 291 6.30 2.14 -16.59
N MET A 292 5.75 3.35 -16.70
CA MET A 292 6.26 4.50 -15.94
C MET A 292 6.14 4.27 -14.43
N LEU A 293 5.03 3.68 -13.96
CA LEU A 293 4.88 3.35 -12.55
C LEU A 293 5.91 2.32 -12.08
N TRP A 294 6.20 1.30 -12.87
CA TRP A 294 7.24 0.33 -12.52
C TRP A 294 8.60 0.98 -12.32
N VAL A 295 8.97 1.91 -13.20
CA VAL A 295 10.20 2.72 -13.06
C VAL A 295 10.16 3.56 -11.78
N LEU A 296 9.04 4.21 -11.49
CA LEU A 296 8.90 5.05 -10.29
C LEU A 296 9.00 4.22 -9.01
N TRP A 297 8.33 3.07 -8.94
CA TRP A 297 8.40 2.16 -7.79
C TRP A 297 9.80 1.57 -7.60
N PHE A 298 10.45 1.14 -8.69
CA PHE A 298 11.84 0.69 -8.66
C PHE A 298 12.76 1.80 -8.11
N ALA A 299 12.72 3.00 -8.69
CA ALA A 299 13.59 4.11 -8.31
C ALA A 299 13.35 4.57 -6.87
N THR A 300 12.09 4.54 -6.41
CA THR A 300 11.71 4.93 -5.04
C THR A 300 12.33 3.98 -4.02
N ALA A 301 12.17 2.68 -4.21
CA ALA A 301 12.78 1.69 -3.31
C ALA A 301 14.31 1.68 -3.43
N PHE A 302 14.83 1.73 -4.65
CA PHE A 302 16.27 1.75 -4.93
C PHE A 302 16.97 2.92 -4.23
N SER A 303 16.43 4.13 -4.31
CA SER A 303 16.98 5.34 -3.69
C SER A 303 16.80 5.38 -2.18
N TYR A 304 15.62 5.01 -1.68
CA TYR A 304 15.34 4.98 -0.24
C TYR A 304 16.23 3.97 0.51
N TYR A 305 16.18 2.69 0.11
CA TYR A 305 17.01 1.67 0.72
C TYR A 305 18.49 1.90 0.41
N GLY A 306 18.80 2.47 -0.75
CA GLY A 306 20.17 2.86 -1.12
C GLY A 306 20.77 3.88 -0.17
N MET A 307 20.03 4.92 0.21
CA MET A 307 20.51 5.89 1.21
C MET A 307 20.63 5.25 2.60
N VAL A 308 19.69 4.37 2.97
CA VAL A 308 19.75 3.63 4.23
C VAL A 308 21.07 2.82 4.32
N LEU A 309 21.36 2.02 3.30
CA LEU A 309 22.58 1.23 3.17
C LEU A 309 23.84 2.11 3.11
N ALA A 310 23.86 3.04 2.17
CA ALA A 310 25.00 3.91 1.90
C ALA A 310 25.37 4.79 3.09
N SER A 311 24.43 5.12 3.99
CA SER A 311 24.72 5.92 5.18
C SER A 311 25.81 5.31 6.04
N THR A 312 25.80 3.98 6.23
CA THR A 312 26.81 3.27 7.02
C THR A 312 28.18 3.24 6.33
N GLU A 313 28.19 2.95 5.03
CA GLU A 313 29.40 2.86 4.20
C GLU A 313 30.10 4.21 4.05
N ILE A 314 29.34 5.28 3.79
CA ILE A 314 29.88 6.65 3.67
C ILE A 314 30.55 7.10 4.98
N LEU A 315 29.96 6.76 6.12
CA LEU A 315 30.51 7.12 7.43
C LEU A 315 31.78 6.32 7.77
N GLN A 316 31.84 5.03 7.40
CA GLN A 316 33.03 4.21 7.59
C GLN A 316 34.19 4.66 6.69
N LYS A 317 33.95 4.87 5.39
CA LYS A 317 34.98 5.22 4.40
C LYS A 317 35.63 6.59 4.65
N LYS A 318 34.92 7.54 5.26
CA LYS A 318 35.46 8.87 5.58
C LYS A 318 36.67 8.83 6.53
N LYS A 319 36.83 7.77 7.33
CA LYS A 319 37.88 7.68 8.35
C LYS A 319 39.22 7.18 7.84
N THR A 320 39.23 6.37 6.78
CA THR A 320 40.46 5.75 6.28
C THR A 320 40.42 5.76 4.76
N GLY A 321 41.26 6.60 4.15
CA GLY A 321 41.55 6.52 2.71
C GLY A 321 42.31 5.23 2.30
N GLU A 322 42.18 4.15 3.07
CA GLU A 322 42.83 2.86 2.87
C GLU A 322 41.79 1.72 2.93
N SER A 323 41.99 0.75 2.05
CA SER A 323 41.20 -0.47 1.90
C SER A 323 41.40 -1.43 3.07
N CYS A 324 40.30 -1.85 3.70
CA CYS A 324 40.21 -2.96 4.67
C CYS A 324 40.84 -2.75 6.06
N SER A 325 40.33 -1.81 6.85
CA SER A 325 40.37 -1.92 8.32
C SER A 325 38.94 -1.91 8.87
N CYS A 326 38.55 -2.98 9.58
CA CYS A 326 37.22 -3.12 10.20
C CYS A 326 37.07 -2.16 11.39
N ASN A 327 36.86 -0.88 11.13
CA ASN A 327 36.58 0.10 12.15
C ASN A 327 35.08 0.18 12.40
N LEU A 328 34.67 -0.08 13.65
CA LEU A 328 33.28 0.09 14.05
C LEU A 328 32.88 1.58 14.01
N LEU A 329 31.57 1.82 13.87
CA LEU A 329 30.98 3.16 13.94
C LEU A 329 31.19 3.75 15.34
N ASN A 330 31.49 5.06 15.42
CA ASN A 330 31.60 5.79 16.68
C ASN A 330 30.24 6.37 17.08
N ASN A 331 30.12 6.83 18.33
CA ASN A 331 28.91 7.50 18.84
C ASN A 331 28.45 8.69 17.97
N ASP A 332 29.38 9.43 17.37
CA ASP A 332 29.05 10.55 16.48
C ASP A 332 28.45 10.08 15.14
N ASP A 333 28.85 8.89 14.66
CA ASP A 333 28.32 8.29 13.44
C ASP A 333 26.89 7.76 13.68
N TYR A 334 26.66 7.09 14.81
CA TYR A 334 25.31 6.71 15.23
C TYR A 334 24.41 7.92 15.43
N SER A 335 24.91 9.00 16.02
CA SER A 335 24.18 10.27 16.14
C SER A 335 23.81 10.86 14.79
N THR A 336 24.70 10.71 13.79
CA THR A 336 24.44 11.11 12.40
C THR A 336 23.35 10.26 11.75
N MET A 337 23.36 8.95 11.96
CA MET A 337 22.32 8.04 11.46
C MET A 337 20.96 8.32 12.12
N ILE A 338 20.92 8.56 13.44
CA ILE A 338 19.69 8.91 14.16
C ILE A 338 19.14 10.24 13.65
N LEU A 339 19.97 11.29 13.60
CA LEU A 339 19.54 12.63 13.20
C LEU A 339 19.09 12.66 11.73
N SER A 340 19.78 11.95 10.83
CA SER A 340 19.34 11.83 9.44
C SER A 340 18.04 11.04 9.30
N SER A 341 17.79 10.03 10.15
CA SER A 341 16.55 9.24 10.14
C SER A 341 15.30 10.05 10.51
N PHE A 342 15.43 11.12 11.32
CA PHE A 342 14.35 12.09 11.52
C PHE A 342 13.91 12.80 10.23
N GLY A 343 14.75 12.76 9.18
CA GLY A 343 14.41 13.22 7.84
C GLY A 343 13.24 12.46 7.23
N GLU A 344 12.89 11.29 7.74
CA GLU A 344 11.67 10.58 7.32
C GLU A 344 10.39 11.12 7.96
N LEU A 345 10.49 11.79 9.12
CA LEU A 345 9.34 12.24 9.91
C LEU A 345 9.02 13.72 9.65
N ILE A 346 10.03 14.58 9.72
CA ILE A 346 9.86 16.04 9.69
C ILE A 346 9.28 16.54 8.36
N PRO A 347 9.66 16.00 7.19
CA PRO A 347 9.08 16.39 5.90
C PRO A 347 7.68 15.82 5.65
N LEU A 348 7.16 14.88 6.45
CA LEU A 348 5.85 14.28 6.20
C LEU A 348 4.69 15.29 6.23
N PRO A 349 4.57 16.20 7.22
CA PRO A 349 3.51 17.21 7.21
C PRO A 349 3.61 18.14 6.00
N VAL A 350 4.83 18.44 5.55
CA VAL A 350 5.07 19.26 4.36
C VAL A 350 4.59 18.52 3.11
N ASN A 351 4.96 17.25 2.95
CA ASN A 351 4.49 16.41 1.85
C ASN A 351 2.97 16.24 1.86
N MET A 352 2.38 16.03 3.04
CA MET A 352 0.94 15.90 3.23
C MET A 352 0.18 17.18 2.92
N PHE A 353 0.78 18.35 3.13
CA PHE A 353 0.19 19.63 2.74
C PHE A 353 0.33 19.89 1.24
N LEU A 354 1.47 19.53 0.65
CA LEU A 354 1.76 19.77 -0.76
C LEU A 354 0.98 18.85 -1.70
N ILE A 355 0.65 17.62 -1.29
CA ILE A 355 -0.06 16.63 -2.12
C ILE A 355 -1.44 17.12 -2.60
N ASP A 356 -2.11 17.92 -1.77
CA ASP A 356 -3.43 18.47 -2.05
C ASP A 356 -3.37 19.79 -2.82
N ARG A 357 -2.18 20.38 -3.04
CA ARG A 357 -2.05 21.71 -3.68
C ARG A 357 -1.24 21.76 -4.97
N VAL A 358 -0.17 20.97 -5.08
CA VAL A 358 0.81 21.09 -6.17
C VAL A 358 0.48 20.18 -7.37
N GLY A 359 -0.44 19.23 -7.19
CA GLY A 359 -0.72 18.18 -8.17
C GLY A 359 0.21 16.98 -7.98
N ARG A 360 -0.27 15.78 -8.29
CA ARG A 360 0.44 14.54 -7.99
C ARG A 360 1.71 14.44 -8.82
N LYS A 361 1.64 14.70 -10.12
CA LYS A 361 2.80 14.57 -11.03
C LYS A 361 3.97 15.47 -10.63
N LYS A 362 3.66 16.74 -10.34
CA LYS A 362 4.67 17.75 -9.94
C LYS A 362 5.27 17.41 -8.59
N MET A 363 4.47 16.89 -7.65
CA MET A 363 4.97 16.42 -6.36
C MET A 363 5.94 15.23 -6.51
N GLY A 364 5.60 14.24 -7.34
CA GLY A 364 6.50 13.11 -7.62
C GLY A 364 7.81 13.57 -8.22
N ALA A 365 7.76 14.49 -9.19
CA ALA A 365 8.94 15.08 -9.82
C ALA A 365 9.78 15.91 -8.85
N PHE A 366 9.16 16.70 -7.99
CA PHE A 366 9.82 17.48 -6.94
C PHE A 366 10.56 16.57 -5.96
N ASN A 367 9.89 15.51 -5.49
CA ASN A 367 10.50 14.56 -4.56
C ASN A 367 11.69 13.86 -5.18
N MET A 368 11.53 13.32 -6.40
CA MET A 368 12.62 12.57 -7.01
C MET A 368 13.76 13.48 -7.54
N GLY A 369 13.43 14.68 -8.03
CA GLY A 369 14.42 15.68 -8.42
C GLY A 369 15.22 16.20 -7.23
N GLY A 370 14.56 16.45 -6.10
CA GLY A 370 15.22 16.77 -4.83
C GLY A 370 16.13 15.63 -4.38
N CYS A 371 15.64 14.40 -4.42
CA CYS A 371 16.44 13.21 -4.10
C CYS A 371 17.70 13.12 -4.98
N ALA A 372 17.57 13.30 -6.29
CA ALA A 372 18.71 13.30 -7.22
C ALA A 372 19.73 14.39 -6.88
N PHE A 373 19.27 15.62 -6.64
CA PHE A 373 20.13 16.75 -6.29
C PHE A 373 20.93 16.48 -5.00
N PHE A 374 20.27 16.02 -3.93
CA PHE A 374 20.95 15.76 -2.66
C PHE A 374 21.88 14.53 -2.72
N PHE A 375 21.55 13.50 -3.49
CA PHE A 375 22.50 12.43 -3.78
C PHE A 375 23.76 12.99 -4.41
N MET A 376 23.63 13.81 -5.46
CA MET A 376 24.75 14.42 -6.16
C MET A 376 25.62 15.33 -5.27
N LEU A 377 25.06 15.90 -4.20
CA LEU A 377 25.85 16.67 -3.22
C LEU A 377 26.75 15.78 -2.35
N LEU A 378 26.43 14.49 -2.15
CA LEU A 378 27.22 13.57 -1.30
C LEU A 378 28.64 13.33 -1.82
N GLN A 379 28.91 13.58 -3.11
CA GLN A 379 30.27 13.46 -3.66
C GLN A 379 31.20 14.61 -3.20
N ILE A 380 30.63 15.72 -2.71
CA ILE A 380 31.40 16.88 -2.29
C ILE A 380 31.90 16.65 -0.86
N PRO A 381 33.21 16.76 -0.58
CA PRO A 381 33.74 16.67 0.77
C PRO A 381 33.13 17.74 1.67
N MET A 382 32.49 17.33 2.76
CA MET A 382 31.75 18.24 3.64
C MET A 382 31.94 17.91 5.13
N PRO A 383 31.79 18.90 6.03
CA PRO A 383 31.83 18.65 7.48
C PRO A 383 30.66 17.77 7.91
N GLN A 384 30.82 17.05 9.03
CA GLN A 384 29.85 16.04 9.47
C GLN A 384 28.43 16.57 9.61
N LYS A 385 28.24 17.78 10.17
CA LYS A 385 26.91 18.41 10.30
C LYS A 385 26.23 18.64 8.94
N ALA A 386 27.00 19.05 7.93
CA ALA A 386 26.48 19.24 6.57
C ALA A 386 26.13 17.88 5.93
N LEU A 387 26.96 16.85 6.15
CA LEU A 387 26.68 15.49 5.69
C LEU A 387 25.38 14.96 6.28
N THR A 388 25.17 15.13 7.59
CA THR A 388 23.93 14.75 8.26
C THR A 388 22.72 15.47 7.66
N ALA A 389 22.84 16.76 7.36
CA ALA A 389 21.78 17.54 6.73
C ALA A 389 21.47 17.07 5.30
N VAL A 390 22.49 16.74 4.50
CA VAL A 390 22.29 16.18 3.16
C VAL A 390 21.62 14.81 3.23
N MET A 391 22.11 13.90 4.09
CA MET A 391 21.49 12.59 4.31
C MET A 391 20.03 12.70 4.78
N PHE A 392 19.76 13.63 5.69
CA PHE A 392 18.40 13.96 6.15
C PHE A 392 17.50 14.34 4.96
N CYS A 393 17.97 15.22 4.07
CA CYS A 393 17.22 15.62 2.90
C CYS A 393 16.98 14.45 1.94
N VAL A 394 17.99 13.64 1.63
CA VAL A 394 17.82 12.44 0.77
C VAL A 394 16.74 11.52 1.31
N ARG A 395 16.76 11.24 2.62
CA ARG A 395 15.75 10.39 3.28
C ARG A 395 14.35 11.01 3.24
N GLY A 396 14.24 12.31 3.46
CA GLY A 396 12.96 13.02 3.39
C GLY A 396 12.33 13.01 2.00
N PHE A 397 13.12 13.27 0.96
CA PHE A 397 12.64 13.26 -0.42
C PHE A 397 12.31 11.86 -0.92
N SER A 398 13.13 10.85 -0.58
CA SER A 398 12.84 9.45 -0.94
C SER A 398 11.61 8.88 -0.19
N SER A 399 11.45 9.19 1.09
CA SER A 399 10.23 8.85 1.86
C SER A 399 8.99 9.58 1.32
N GLY A 400 9.13 10.86 0.93
CA GLY A 400 8.07 11.61 0.25
C GLY A 400 7.62 10.97 -1.05
N MET A 401 8.56 10.38 -1.80
CA MET A 401 8.25 9.67 -3.02
C MET A 401 7.48 8.36 -2.77
N PHE A 402 7.78 7.62 -1.70
CA PHE A 402 6.98 6.45 -1.31
C PHE A 402 5.52 6.80 -1.11
N ASN A 403 5.24 7.88 -0.39
CA ASN A 403 3.87 8.36 -0.20
C ASN A 403 3.17 8.66 -1.54
N PHE A 404 3.87 9.28 -2.49
CA PHE A 404 3.34 9.56 -3.82
C PHE A 404 3.03 8.28 -4.61
N VAL A 405 3.95 7.31 -4.70
CA VAL A 405 3.74 6.12 -5.55
C VAL A 405 2.59 5.24 -5.05
N TYR A 406 2.40 5.13 -3.72
CA TYR A 406 1.26 4.40 -3.14
C TYR A 406 -0.07 5.07 -3.50
N ILE A 407 -0.16 6.40 -3.40
CA ILE A 407 -1.38 7.15 -3.67
C ILE A 407 -1.70 7.15 -5.16
N TYR A 408 -0.73 7.51 -6.00
CA TYR A 408 -0.93 7.59 -7.44
C TYR A 408 -1.34 6.23 -8.04
N SER A 409 -0.70 5.14 -7.60
CA SER A 409 -1.05 3.79 -8.07
C SER A 409 -2.47 3.38 -7.67
N ALA A 410 -2.96 3.84 -6.52
CA ALA A 410 -4.33 3.59 -6.10
C ALA A 410 -5.37 4.46 -6.85
N GLU A 411 -5.00 5.66 -7.27
CA GLU A 411 -5.89 6.60 -7.97
C GLU A 411 -5.99 6.32 -9.49
N VAL A 412 -4.94 5.79 -10.11
CA VAL A 412 -4.86 5.73 -11.58
C VAL A 412 -5.57 4.52 -12.21
N TYR A 413 -5.62 3.39 -11.50
CA TYR A 413 -6.20 2.16 -12.02
C TYR A 413 -7.69 2.01 -11.64
N PRO A 414 -8.54 1.53 -12.57
CA PRO A 414 -9.93 1.21 -12.26
C PRO A 414 -10.01 0.04 -11.26
N THR A 415 -11.11 -0.01 -10.53
CA THR A 415 -11.29 -0.92 -9.36
C THR A 415 -11.03 -2.40 -9.68
N ASN A 416 -11.31 -2.85 -10.91
CA ASN A 416 -11.12 -4.23 -11.36
C ASN A 416 -9.65 -4.65 -11.54
N ILE A 417 -8.75 -3.73 -11.92
CA ILE A 417 -7.31 -4.01 -12.15
C ILE A 417 -6.38 -3.33 -11.12
N ARG A 418 -6.93 -2.47 -10.25
CA ARG A 418 -6.15 -1.68 -9.28
C ARG A 418 -5.22 -2.51 -8.41
N THR A 419 -5.75 -3.58 -7.81
CA THR A 419 -4.95 -4.45 -6.94
C THR A 419 -3.81 -5.13 -7.71
N LEU A 420 -4.06 -5.56 -8.95
CA LEU A 420 -3.03 -6.14 -9.83
C LEU A 420 -1.95 -5.12 -10.19
N GLY A 421 -2.36 -3.90 -10.55
CA GLY A 421 -1.43 -2.82 -10.90
C GLY A 421 -0.54 -2.40 -9.73
N ILE A 422 -1.12 -2.23 -8.54
CA ILE A 422 -0.35 -1.93 -7.31
C ILE A 422 0.58 -3.11 -6.96
N GLY A 423 0.10 -4.35 -7.03
CA GLY A 423 0.92 -5.53 -6.73
C GLY A 423 2.11 -5.69 -7.68
N ALA A 424 1.88 -5.52 -8.99
CA ALA A 424 2.94 -5.57 -10.00
C ALA A 424 3.97 -4.45 -9.80
N ALA A 425 3.51 -3.22 -9.54
CA ALA A 425 4.41 -2.09 -9.34
C ALA A 425 5.20 -2.21 -8.02
N SER A 426 4.58 -2.69 -6.94
CA SER A 426 5.26 -3.00 -5.68
C SER A 426 6.33 -4.09 -5.84
N SER A 427 6.10 -5.07 -6.72
CA SER A 427 7.10 -6.09 -7.04
C SER A 427 8.37 -5.48 -7.66
N TRP A 428 8.22 -4.49 -8.54
CA TRP A 428 9.37 -3.73 -9.08
C TRP A 428 10.10 -2.91 -8.02
N ALA A 429 9.40 -2.45 -6.98
CA ALA A 429 10.03 -1.84 -5.80
C ALA A 429 10.96 -2.84 -5.09
N ARG A 430 10.55 -4.11 -4.97
CA ARG A 430 11.40 -5.17 -4.40
C ARG A 430 12.63 -5.44 -5.26
N VAL A 431 12.51 -5.41 -6.59
CA VAL A 431 13.67 -5.50 -7.49
C VAL A 431 14.63 -4.33 -7.23
N GLY A 432 14.13 -3.10 -7.08
CA GLY A 432 14.97 -1.94 -6.71
C GLY A 432 15.69 -2.11 -5.37
N ALA A 433 14.98 -2.56 -4.34
CA ALA A 433 15.53 -2.88 -3.03
C ALA A 433 16.54 -4.03 -3.08
N MET A 434 16.35 -5.01 -3.96
CA MET A 434 17.31 -6.09 -4.18
C MET A 434 18.53 -5.60 -4.91
N VAL A 435 18.44 -4.68 -5.87
CA VAL A 435 19.59 -4.19 -6.64
C VAL A 435 20.47 -3.26 -5.83
N THR A 436 19.87 -2.39 -5.01
CA THR A 436 20.54 -1.28 -4.33
C THR A 436 21.77 -1.66 -3.47
N PRO A 437 21.86 -2.80 -2.78
CA PRO A 437 23.08 -3.19 -2.07
C PRO A 437 24.35 -3.25 -2.91
N PHE A 438 24.26 -3.70 -4.17
CA PHE A 438 25.43 -3.71 -5.05
C PHE A 438 25.95 -2.32 -5.35
N VAL A 439 25.06 -1.32 -5.35
CA VAL A 439 25.44 0.07 -5.59
C VAL A 439 25.87 0.74 -4.29
N ALA A 440 25.08 0.56 -3.22
CA ALA A 440 25.32 1.19 -1.92
C ALA A 440 26.55 0.67 -1.19
N GLN A 441 26.89 -0.62 -1.34
CA GLN A 441 27.97 -1.26 -0.59
C GLN A 441 29.14 -1.58 -1.49
N VAL A 442 28.93 -2.36 -2.55
CA VAL A 442 30.04 -2.80 -3.42
C VAL A 442 30.58 -1.64 -4.26
N LEU A 443 29.73 -0.94 -5.02
CA LEU A 443 30.19 0.14 -5.89
C LEU A 443 30.66 1.38 -5.10
N LEU A 444 30.01 1.69 -3.98
CA LEU A 444 30.37 2.84 -3.15
C LEU A 444 31.75 2.67 -2.49
N ASP A 445 32.04 1.45 -2.02
CA ASP A 445 33.36 1.10 -1.49
C ASP A 445 34.46 1.25 -2.55
N GLN A 446 34.19 0.93 -3.81
CA GLN A 446 35.13 1.19 -4.90
C GLN A 446 35.21 2.67 -5.29
N SER A 447 34.07 3.32 -5.53
CA SER A 447 33.98 4.70 -6.00
C SER A 447 32.69 5.37 -5.52
N LEU A 448 32.85 6.31 -4.58
CA LEU A 448 31.74 7.13 -4.07
C LEU A 448 31.04 7.88 -5.22
N THR A 449 31.83 8.48 -6.10
CA THR A 449 31.32 9.24 -7.25
C THR A 449 30.49 8.35 -8.15
N ALA A 450 30.97 7.17 -8.54
CA ALA A 450 30.22 6.26 -9.40
C ALA A 450 28.87 5.86 -8.79
N ALA A 451 28.86 5.49 -7.50
CA ALA A 451 27.62 5.11 -6.80
C ALA A 451 26.62 6.27 -6.72
N VAL A 452 27.08 7.47 -6.35
CA VAL A 452 26.24 8.67 -6.26
C VAL A 452 25.65 9.05 -7.62
N TRP A 453 26.41 8.95 -8.71
CA TRP A 453 25.89 9.19 -10.06
C TRP A 453 24.83 8.17 -10.47
N VAL A 454 25.00 6.89 -10.12
CA VAL A 454 23.96 5.88 -10.37
C VAL A 454 22.65 6.23 -9.67
N TYR A 455 22.70 6.59 -8.38
CA TYR A 455 21.52 7.06 -7.65
C TYR A 455 20.93 8.34 -8.26
N GLY A 456 21.78 9.33 -8.55
CA GLY A 456 21.38 10.60 -9.15
C GLY A 456 20.66 10.40 -10.48
N CYS A 457 21.24 9.60 -11.40
CA CYS A 457 20.66 9.32 -12.71
C CYS A 457 19.33 8.56 -12.61
N VAL A 458 19.24 7.52 -11.78
CA VAL A 458 17.99 6.77 -11.57
C VAL A 458 16.89 7.69 -11.04
N CYS A 459 17.22 8.55 -10.07
CA CYS A 459 16.29 9.54 -9.55
C CYS A 459 15.92 10.58 -10.62
N SER A 460 16.85 11.09 -11.42
CA SER A 460 16.54 12.04 -12.50
C SER A 460 15.61 11.43 -13.56
N VAL A 461 15.84 10.18 -13.97
CA VAL A 461 14.95 9.45 -14.89
C VAL A 461 13.57 9.31 -14.28
N ALA A 462 13.46 8.91 -13.02
CA ALA A 462 12.19 8.81 -12.33
C ALA A 462 11.49 10.17 -12.15
N ALA A 463 12.23 11.27 -11.95
CA ALA A 463 11.66 12.62 -11.93
C ALA A 463 11.04 12.98 -13.28
N ILE A 464 11.72 12.67 -14.39
CA ILE A 464 11.19 12.86 -15.75
C ILE A 464 9.95 11.99 -15.95
N CYS A 465 10.00 10.70 -15.58
CA CYS A 465 8.85 9.80 -15.66
C CYS A 465 7.64 10.35 -14.90
N ALA A 466 7.82 10.92 -13.70
CA ALA A 466 6.74 11.50 -12.92
C ALA A 466 6.06 12.68 -13.64
N ILE A 467 6.82 13.51 -14.35
CA ILE A 467 6.28 14.61 -15.17
C ILE A 467 5.59 14.07 -16.43
N CYS A 468 6.14 13.01 -17.03
CA CYS A 468 5.62 12.40 -18.25
C CYS A 468 4.40 11.50 -18.02
N LEU A 469 4.01 11.24 -16.76
CA LEU A 469 2.81 10.47 -16.45
C LEU A 469 1.59 11.02 -17.20
N PRO A 470 0.83 10.18 -17.92
CA PRO A 470 -0.21 10.64 -18.84
C PRO A 470 -1.44 11.21 -18.12
N ILE A 471 -1.68 10.79 -16.87
CA ILE A 471 -2.89 11.12 -16.12
C ILE A 471 -2.51 11.92 -14.87
N GLU A 472 -3.09 13.11 -14.70
CA GLU A 472 -3.10 13.81 -13.42
C GLU A 472 -4.31 13.34 -12.62
N THR A 473 -4.09 12.87 -11.39
CA THR A 473 -5.13 12.27 -10.55
C THR A 473 -5.71 13.26 -9.53
N MET A 474 -5.18 14.48 -9.46
CA MET A 474 -5.63 15.49 -8.51
C MET A 474 -7.11 15.86 -8.67
N GLY A 475 -7.88 15.64 -7.59
CA GLY A 475 -9.30 16.00 -7.53
C GLY A 475 -10.21 15.13 -8.40
N ARG A 476 -9.69 14.06 -9.01
CA ARG A 476 -10.47 13.16 -9.86
C ARG A 476 -11.17 12.10 -9.00
N ALA A 477 -12.44 11.83 -9.30
CA ALA A 477 -13.13 10.68 -8.72
C ALA A 477 -12.44 9.36 -9.15
N LEU A 478 -12.41 8.38 -8.26
CA LEU A 478 -11.80 7.09 -8.54
C LEU A 478 -12.48 6.43 -9.75
N PRO A 479 -11.73 5.96 -10.75
CA PRO A 479 -12.31 5.32 -11.93
C PRO A 479 -13.07 4.06 -11.53
N VAL A 480 -14.37 4.05 -11.84
CA VAL A 480 -15.27 2.90 -11.68
C VAL A 480 -15.23 2.09 -12.98
N SER A 481 -15.28 0.77 -12.87
CA SER A 481 -15.19 -0.20 -13.97
C SER A 481 -16.25 0.00 -15.04
#